data_AF-A0A933Q8N0-F1
#
_entry.id   AF-A0A933Q8N0-F1
#
_cell.length_a   1.000
_cell.length_b   1.000
_cell.length_c   1.000
_cell.angle_alpha   90.00
_cell.angle_beta   90.00
_cell.angle_gamma   90.00
#
_symmetry.space_group_name_H-M   'P 1'
#
loop_
_entity.id
_entity.type
_entity.pdbx_description
1 polymer ?
#
loop_
_entity_poly.entity_id
_entity_poly.type
_entity_poly.pdbx_seq_one_letter_code
_entity_poly.pdbx_strand_id
1 'polypeptide(L)'
;MFLILPFIYTPTVFGGFWGQLKPVFYPKSWYEVNNILKNDKDNFLTLFFPWHQYTRFRFANNRVVANPAPYFFEKPVLSSQNYETIPLYTHDIRTESLHVEGLLSIEKEGVNLVGEEIEEKLPWGQSLSPINVKYIILAKDDDWKRYRFLDKQTDLKKVYENDDLVLYQNLKWGVEEPIITEEQ
;
A
#
# COMPACT_ATOMS: atom_id res chain seq x y z
N MET A 1 46.98 -2.96 22.10
CA MET A 1 45.87 -2.47 22.94
C MET A 1 44.62 -2.24 22.07
N PHE A 2 44.04 -3.32 21.54
CA PHE A 2 42.79 -3.27 20.73
C PHE A 2 41.73 -4.27 21.23
N LEU A 3 42.10 -5.17 22.15
CA LEU A 3 41.21 -6.22 22.69
C LEU A 3 40.13 -5.68 23.65
N ILE A 4 40.33 -4.48 24.22
CA ILE A 4 39.42 -3.91 25.23
C ILE A 4 38.33 -3.04 24.58
N LEU A 5 38.53 -2.60 23.34
CA LEU A 5 37.62 -1.73 22.60
C LEU A 5 36.16 -2.27 22.54
N PRO A 6 35.92 -3.56 22.18
CA PRO A 6 34.55 -4.07 22.17
C PRO A 6 33.90 -4.01 23.55
N PHE A 7 34.62 -4.27 24.64
CA PHE A 7 34.06 -4.21 26.00
C PHE A 7 33.67 -2.79 26.45
N ILE A 8 34.31 -1.76 25.90
CA ILE A 8 33.98 -0.35 26.19
C ILE A 8 32.75 0.09 25.39
N TYR A 9 32.63 -0.30 24.13
CA TYR A 9 31.58 0.20 23.24
C TYR A 9 30.31 -0.67 23.20
N THR A 10 30.41 -1.99 23.39
CA THR A 10 29.24 -2.91 23.35
C THR A 10 28.14 -2.55 24.37
N PRO A 11 28.44 -2.14 25.62
CA PRO A 11 27.39 -1.72 26.56
C PRO A 11 26.53 -0.56 26.04
N THR A 12 27.10 0.34 25.22
CA THR A 12 26.35 1.45 24.63
C THR A 12 25.33 0.97 23.59
N VAL A 13 25.59 -0.15 22.91
CA VAL A 13 24.69 -0.76 21.93
C VAL A 13 23.41 -1.25 22.61
N PHE A 14 23.52 -1.88 23.78
CA PHE A 14 22.35 -2.36 24.54
C PHE A 14 21.46 -1.23 25.07
N GLY A 15 22.03 -0.03 25.29
CA GLY A 15 21.29 1.19 25.60
C GLY A 15 20.75 1.94 24.36
N GLY A 16 20.68 1.29 23.20
CA GLY A 16 20.26 1.93 21.95
C GLY A 16 21.24 3.01 21.49
N PHE A 17 22.54 2.74 21.58
CA PHE A 17 23.61 3.73 21.35
C PHE A 17 23.42 4.99 22.20
N TRP A 18 23.26 4.81 23.52
CA TRP A 18 23.05 5.90 24.46
C TRP A 18 21.76 6.71 24.18
N GLY A 19 20.68 6.01 23.82
CA GLY A 19 19.37 6.61 23.51
C GLY A 19 19.24 7.27 22.14
N GLN A 20 20.23 7.08 21.25
CA GLN A 20 20.14 7.50 19.84
C GLN A 20 19.09 6.69 19.07
N LEU A 21 18.94 5.41 19.39
CA LEU A 21 17.87 4.56 18.90
C LEU A 21 16.70 4.58 19.88
N LYS A 22 15.56 5.09 19.40
CA LYS A 22 14.29 5.07 20.14
C LYS A 22 13.34 4.09 19.45
N PRO A 23 12.69 3.17 20.19
CA PRO A 23 11.66 2.33 19.60
C PRO A 23 10.49 3.20 19.13
N VAL A 24 9.87 2.76 18.05
CA VAL A 24 8.60 3.31 17.56
C VAL A 24 7.61 2.17 17.50
N PHE A 25 6.34 2.48 17.74
CA PHE A 25 5.27 1.49 17.72
C PHE A 25 4.32 1.82 16.58
N TYR A 26 3.80 0.78 15.94
CA TYR A 26 2.73 0.95 14.95
C TYR A 26 1.47 1.53 15.64
N PRO A 27 0.71 2.40 14.94
CA PRO A 27 -0.54 2.93 15.47
C PRO A 27 -1.56 1.84 15.78
N LYS A 28 -2.48 2.12 16.70
CA LYS A 28 -3.59 1.21 17.04
C LYS A 28 -4.41 0.79 15.82
N SER A 29 -4.60 1.70 14.87
CA SER A 29 -5.36 1.46 13.63
C SER A 29 -4.78 0.34 12.78
N TRP A 30 -3.45 0.18 12.75
CA TRP A 30 -2.80 -0.91 12.01
C TRP A 30 -3.22 -2.27 12.59
N TYR A 31 -3.22 -2.41 13.92
CA TYR A 31 -3.69 -3.63 14.58
C TYR A 31 -5.19 -3.88 14.39
N GLU A 32 -6.02 -2.83 14.45
CA GLU A 32 -7.47 -2.94 14.24
C GLU A 32 -7.79 -3.38 12.81
N VAL A 33 -7.17 -2.77 11.80
CA VAL A 33 -7.30 -3.16 10.40
C VAL A 33 -6.78 -4.59 10.19
N ASN A 34 -5.64 -4.95 10.76
CA ASN A 34 -5.10 -6.31 10.65
C ASN A 34 -6.07 -7.35 11.24
N ASN A 35 -6.74 -7.03 12.36
CA ASN A 35 -7.76 -7.92 12.94
C ASN A 35 -8.97 -8.09 12.02
N ILE A 36 -9.44 -7.01 11.36
CA ILE A 36 -10.51 -7.11 10.36
C ILE A 36 -10.10 -8.06 9.23
N LEU A 37 -8.91 -7.84 8.65
CA LEU A 37 -8.38 -8.65 7.55
C LEU A 37 -8.16 -10.12 7.94
N LYS A 38 -7.67 -10.38 9.14
CA LYS A 38 -7.42 -11.74 9.68
C LYS A 38 -8.71 -12.54 9.92
N ASN A 39 -9.78 -11.84 10.29
CA ASN A 39 -11.07 -12.47 10.53
C ASN A 39 -11.74 -12.92 9.23
N ASP A 40 -11.43 -12.25 8.11
CA ASP A 40 -11.82 -12.69 6.78
C ASP A 40 -11.02 -13.94 6.36
N LYS A 41 -11.73 -15.03 6.03
CA LYS A 41 -11.12 -16.34 5.73
C LYS A 41 -10.78 -16.54 4.26
N ASP A 42 -11.19 -15.61 3.40
CA ASP A 42 -10.91 -15.71 1.98
C ASP A 42 -9.43 -15.48 1.66
N ASN A 43 -8.99 -15.97 0.50
CA ASN A 43 -7.65 -15.74 -0.03
C ASN A 43 -7.68 -14.55 -1.01
N PHE A 44 -7.18 -13.41 -0.56
CA PHE A 44 -7.21 -12.15 -1.31
C PHE A 44 -5.92 -11.35 -1.12
N LEU A 45 -5.67 -10.44 -2.06
CA LEU A 45 -4.69 -9.37 -1.93
C LEU A 45 -5.29 -8.15 -1.25
N THR A 46 -4.47 -7.49 -0.44
CA THR A 46 -4.76 -6.18 0.13
C THR A 46 -3.89 -5.14 -0.55
N LEU A 47 -4.47 -4.14 -1.18
CA LEU A 47 -3.74 -3.04 -1.79
C LEU A 47 -3.41 -1.99 -0.73
N PHE A 48 -2.16 -1.55 -0.65
CA PHE A 48 -1.74 -0.51 0.29
C PHE A 48 -1.33 0.77 -0.44
N PHE A 49 -1.97 1.87 -0.05
CA PHE A 49 -1.65 3.22 -0.47
C PHE A 49 -1.19 4.08 0.70
N PRO A 50 -0.38 5.12 0.46
CA PRO A 50 0.12 5.61 -0.84
C PRO A 50 1.06 4.64 -1.59
N TRP A 51 1.12 4.74 -2.92
CA TRP A 51 1.87 3.84 -3.82
C TRP A 51 3.39 4.15 -3.85
N HIS A 52 4.05 4.02 -2.70
CA HIS A 52 5.48 4.28 -2.55
C HIS A 52 6.20 3.10 -1.87
N GLN A 53 7.40 2.76 -2.35
CA GLN A 53 8.28 1.80 -1.67
C GLN A 53 8.83 2.37 -0.35
N TYR A 54 9.16 3.66 -0.37
CA TYR A 54 9.66 4.40 0.78
C TYR A 54 8.73 5.57 1.05
N THR A 55 8.20 5.66 2.26
CA THR A 55 7.27 6.73 2.61
C THR A 55 7.52 7.26 4.01
N ARG A 56 7.07 8.48 4.24
CA ARG A 56 7.21 9.17 5.51
C ARG A 56 6.02 8.84 6.40
N PHE A 57 6.25 8.07 7.46
CA PHE A 57 5.22 7.78 8.45
C PHE A 57 5.36 8.67 9.69
N ARG A 58 4.23 9.22 10.17
CA ARG A 58 4.19 10.01 11.41
C ARG A 58 4.66 9.21 12.61
N PHE A 59 4.22 7.95 12.72
CA PHE A 59 4.62 7.06 13.81
C PHE A 59 6.12 6.72 13.81
N ALA A 60 6.79 6.86 12.66
CA ALA A 60 8.23 6.67 12.52
C ALA A 60 9.02 7.98 12.80
N ASN A 61 8.48 8.87 13.65
CA ASN A 61 9.02 10.22 13.89
C ASN A 61 9.18 11.03 12.60
N ASN A 62 8.22 10.92 11.68
CA ASN A 62 8.27 11.55 10.35
C ASN A 62 9.52 11.20 9.55
N ARG A 63 10.10 10.00 9.72
CA ARG A 63 11.23 9.53 8.90
C ARG A 63 10.71 8.79 7.68
N VAL A 64 11.45 8.91 6.57
CA VAL A 64 11.22 8.07 5.39
C VAL A 64 11.78 6.68 5.71
N VAL A 65 10.92 5.68 5.65
CA VAL A 65 11.26 4.28 5.90
C VAL A 65 10.68 3.43 4.77
N ALA A 66 11.22 2.22 4.59
CA ALA A 66 10.59 1.24 3.71
C ALA A 66 9.16 0.98 4.18
N ASN A 67 8.23 0.82 3.24
CA ASN A 67 6.84 0.57 3.54
C ASN A 67 6.71 -0.73 4.38
N PRO A 68 6.25 -0.64 5.65
CA PRO A 68 6.19 -1.79 6.52
C PRO A 68 4.92 -2.64 6.29
N ALA A 69 3.97 -2.18 5.49
CA ALA A 69 2.69 -2.86 5.30
C ALA A 69 2.82 -4.34 4.87
N PRO A 70 3.67 -4.70 3.90
CA PRO A 70 3.86 -6.11 3.50
C PRO A 70 4.39 -7.02 4.60
N TYR A 71 5.02 -6.47 5.63
CA TYR A 71 5.58 -7.23 6.75
C TYR A 71 4.72 -7.17 8.01
N PHE A 72 3.87 -6.15 8.13
CA PHE A 72 3.01 -5.98 9.29
C PHE A 72 1.69 -6.75 9.16
N PHE A 73 1.01 -6.63 8.03
CA PHE A 73 -0.32 -7.24 7.86
C PHE A 73 -0.20 -8.72 7.56
N GLU A 74 -1.09 -9.54 8.15
CA GLU A 74 -1.06 -11.00 7.99
C GLU A 74 -1.55 -11.46 6.62
N LYS A 75 -2.45 -10.70 5.98
CA LYS A 75 -2.90 -10.96 4.61
C LYS A 75 -1.86 -10.42 3.62
N PRO A 76 -1.67 -11.07 2.46
CA PRO A 76 -0.75 -10.57 1.43
C PRO A 76 -1.06 -9.12 1.05
N VAL A 77 -0.04 -8.26 1.09
CA VAL A 77 -0.16 -6.85 0.74
C VAL A 77 0.56 -6.56 -0.58
N LEU A 78 -0.19 -6.00 -1.52
CA LEU A 78 0.34 -5.38 -2.73
C LEU A 78 0.66 -3.92 -2.42
N SER A 79 1.93 -3.56 -2.54
CA SER A 79 2.43 -2.19 -2.45
C SER A 79 3.47 -1.94 -3.53
N SER A 80 3.70 -0.67 -3.84
CA SER A 80 4.79 -0.23 -4.72
C SER A 80 6.13 -0.76 -4.22
N GLN A 81 6.96 -1.20 -5.17
CA GLN A 81 8.37 -1.52 -4.96
C GLN A 81 9.27 -0.57 -5.76
N ASN A 82 8.74 0.57 -6.23
CA ASN A 82 9.46 1.51 -7.05
C ASN A 82 10.47 2.34 -6.25
N TYR A 83 11.71 2.36 -6.73
CA TYR A 83 12.75 3.24 -6.28
C TYR A 83 12.61 4.55 -7.04
N GLU A 84 11.70 5.39 -6.56
CA GLU A 84 11.34 6.66 -7.19
C GLU A 84 12.54 7.60 -7.24
N THR A 85 13.20 7.63 -8.39
CA THR A 85 14.26 8.58 -8.69
C THR A 85 13.91 9.36 -9.94
N ILE A 86 14.48 10.56 -10.10
CA ILE A 86 14.19 11.45 -11.24
C ILE A 86 14.27 10.74 -12.61
N PRO A 87 15.24 9.83 -12.89
CA PRO A 87 15.27 9.11 -14.18
C PRO A 87 14.42 7.82 -14.23
N LEU A 88 13.96 7.28 -13.11
CA LEU A 88 13.27 5.98 -13.04
C LEU A 88 12.10 6.06 -12.06
N TYR A 89 10.89 6.16 -12.62
CA TYR A 89 9.64 6.22 -11.84
C TYR A 89 9.09 4.83 -11.49
N THR A 90 9.33 3.83 -12.34
CA THR A 90 8.92 2.44 -12.13
C THR A 90 10.01 1.46 -12.57
N HIS A 91 10.12 0.33 -11.89
CA HIS A 91 10.94 -0.81 -12.30
C HIS A 91 10.30 -2.16 -11.91
N ASP A 92 9.02 -2.12 -11.51
CA ASP A 92 8.28 -3.31 -11.12
C ASP A 92 7.90 -4.13 -12.36
N ILE A 93 8.01 -5.45 -12.27
CA ILE A 93 7.68 -6.39 -13.35
C ILE A 93 6.50 -7.29 -12.96
N ARG A 94 5.98 -7.15 -11.74
CA ARG A 94 4.83 -7.93 -11.28
C ARG A 94 3.58 -7.41 -11.97
N THR A 95 2.82 -8.33 -12.56
CA THR A 95 1.61 -8.00 -13.33
C THR A 95 0.61 -7.20 -12.50
N GLU A 96 0.44 -7.55 -11.22
CA GLU A 96 -0.48 -6.86 -10.31
C GLU A 96 -0.03 -5.42 -10.01
N SER A 97 1.28 -5.19 -9.90
CA SER A 97 1.84 -3.85 -9.71
C SER A 97 1.64 -2.99 -10.95
N LEU A 98 1.98 -3.51 -12.14
CA LEU A 98 1.79 -2.81 -13.40
C LEU A 98 0.31 -2.48 -13.65
N HIS A 99 -0.58 -3.39 -13.26
CA HIS A 99 -2.02 -3.15 -13.31
C HIS A 99 -2.44 -1.95 -12.45
N VAL A 100 -1.99 -1.89 -11.19
CA VAL A 100 -2.27 -0.76 -10.29
C VAL A 100 -1.63 0.54 -10.82
N GLU A 101 -0.42 0.48 -11.37
CA GLU A 101 0.24 1.64 -11.99
C GLU A 101 -0.55 2.18 -13.19
N GLY A 102 -1.09 1.30 -14.04
CA GLY A 102 -1.98 1.69 -15.13
C GLY A 102 -3.24 2.38 -14.63
N LEU A 103 -3.89 1.84 -13.59
CA LEU A 103 -5.07 2.47 -12.98
C LEU A 103 -4.74 3.85 -12.38
N LEU A 104 -3.58 3.99 -11.72
CA LEU A 104 -3.13 5.28 -11.19
C LEU A 104 -2.80 6.28 -12.29
N SER A 105 -2.17 5.83 -13.37
CA SER A 105 -1.87 6.65 -14.55
C SER A 105 -3.16 7.19 -15.17
N ILE A 106 -4.17 6.33 -15.35
CA ILE A 106 -5.48 6.72 -15.90
C ILE A 106 -6.20 7.69 -14.95
N GLU A 107 -6.24 7.43 -13.64
CA GLU A 107 -6.92 8.33 -12.69
C GLU A 107 -6.25 9.71 -12.60
N LYS A 108 -4.91 9.77 -12.70
CA LYS A 108 -4.14 11.00 -12.54
C LYS A 108 -4.03 11.79 -13.84
N GLU A 109 -3.80 11.12 -14.95
CA GLU A 109 -3.37 11.71 -16.23
C GLU A 109 -4.33 11.41 -17.38
N GLY A 110 -5.30 10.51 -17.20
CA GLY A 110 -6.21 10.10 -18.26
C GLY A 110 -5.55 9.26 -19.35
N VAL A 111 -4.36 8.72 -19.10
CA VAL A 111 -3.62 7.88 -20.06
C VAL A 111 -3.18 6.56 -19.43
N ASN A 112 -3.20 5.48 -20.21
CA ASN A 112 -2.68 4.18 -19.77
C ASN A 112 -1.14 4.10 -19.91
N LEU A 113 -0.54 2.96 -19.51
CA LEU A 113 0.92 2.79 -19.54
C LEU A 113 1.53 2.74 -20.96
N VAL A 114 0.71 2.61 -22.00
CA VAL A 114 1.16 2.64 -23.41
C VAL A 114 0.87 3.99 -24.09
N GLY A 115 0.31 4.96 -23.36
CA GLY A 115 0.08 6.32 -23.82
C GLY A 115 -1.26 6.55 -24.53
N GLU A 116 -2.20 5.62 -24.44
CA GLU A 116 -3.55 5.81 -24.97
C GLU A 116 -4.40 6.61 -24.00
N GLU A 117 -5.15 7.57 -24.54
CA GLU A 117 -6.10 8.39 -23.77
C GLU A 117 -7.35 7.59 -23.40
N ILE A 118 -7.74 7.66 -22.14
CA ILE A 118 -8.92 7.02 -21.57
C ILE A 118 -9.81 8.13 -21.00
N GLU A 119 -10.92 8.42 -21.69
CA GLU A 119 -11.82 9.52 -21.31
C GLU A 119 -12.66 9.20 -20.07
N GLU A 120 -12.95 7.93 -19.82
CA GLU A 120 -13.85 7.50 -18.76
C GLU A 120 -13.11 7.24 -17.43
N LYS A 121 -13.76 7.62 -16.31
CA LYS A 121 -13.28 7.23 -14.99
C LYS A 121 -13.56 5.74 -14.77
N LEU A 122 -12.51 5.00 -14.42
CA LEU A 122 -12.61 3.57 -14.19
C LEU A 122 -13.24 3.27 -12.81
N PRO A 123 -14.18 2.29 -12.73
CA PRO A 123 -14.67 1.76 -11.46
C PRO A 123 -13.57 0.94 -10.78
N TRP A 124 -12.93 1.52 -9.75
CA TRP A 124 -11.71 0.96 -9.17
C TRP A 124 -11.91 -0.42 -8.53
N GLY A 125 -13.05 -0.67 -7.88
CA GLY A 125 -13.36 -1.98 -7.32
C GLY A 125 -13.44 -3.06 -8.40
N GLN A 126 -14.17 -2.81 -9.48
CA GLN A 126 -14.25 -3.71 -10.63
C GLN A 126 -12.87 -3.91 -11.26
N SER A 127 -12.15 -2.82 -11.56
CA SER A 127 -10.82 -2.89 -12.16
C SER A 127 -9.81 -3.65 -11.31
N LEU A 128 -9.97 -3.68 -9.98
CA LEU A 128 -9.07 -4.40 -9.06
C LEU A 128 -9.46 -5.87 -8.84
N SER A 129 -10.66 -6.30 -9.26
CA SER A 129 -11.13 -7.68 -9.09
C SER A 129 -10.25 -8.71 -9.82
N PRO A 130 -9.81 -8.50 -11.08
CA PRO A 130 -8.98 -9.46 -11.81
C PRO A 130 -7.64 -9.79 -11.14
N ILE A 131 -7.08 -8.85 -10.35
CA ILE A 131 -5.84 -9.06 -9.58
C ILE A 131 -6.12 -9.49 -8.13
N ASN A 132 -7.32 -9.99 -7.85
CA ASN A 132 -7.74 -10.55 -6.56
C ASN A 132 -7.63 -9.57 -5.37
N VAL A 133 -7.79 -8.25 -5.59
CA VAL A 133 -7.75 -7.26 -4.52
C VAL A 133 -9.13 -7.10 -3.88
N LYS A 134 -9.25 -7.53 -2.62
CA LYS A 134 -10.51 -7.42 -1.84
C LYS A 134 -10.56 -6.17 -0.96
N TYR A 135 -9.41 -5.72 -0.49
CA TYR A 135 -9.31 -4.59 0.42
C TYR A 135 -8.26 -3.59 -0.04
N ILE A 136 -8.52 -2.31 0.22
CA ILE A 136 -7.59 -1.22 0.01
C ILE A 136 -7.35 -0.51 1.35
N ILE A 137 -6.10 -0.47 1.81
CA ILE A 137 -5.67 0.32 2.96
C ILE A 137 -5.11 1.63 2.42
N LEU A 138 -5.60 2.77 2.93
CA LEU A 138 -5.04 4.09 2.67
C LEU A 138 -4.47 4.66 3.97
N ALA A 139 -3.15 4.79 4.06
CA ALA A 139 -2.49 5.48 5.16
C ALA A 139 -2.58 7.00 4.97
N LYS A 140 -3.01 7.73 6.01
CA LYS A 140 -3.21 9.18 6.04
C LYS A 140 -1.92 9.94 6.38
N ASP A 141 -0.77 9.46 5.91
CA ASP A 141 0.54 10.05 6.17
C ASP A 141 0.95 10.98 5.02
N ASP A 142 1.67 10.47 4.02
CA ASP A 142 2.22 11.24 2.91
C ASP A 142 1.32 11.20 1.67
N ASP A 143 1.09 12.33 0.99
CA ASP A 143 0.33 12.44 -0.27
C ASP A 143 -1.06 11.73 -0.34
N TRP A 144 -1.60 11.25 0.78
CA TRP A 144 -2.83 10.44 0.85
C TRP A 144 -4.05 11.14 0.27
N LYS A 145 -4.04 12.48 0.30
CA LYS A 145 -5.12 13.32 -0.24
C LYS A 145 -5.34 13.09 -1.74
N ARG A 146 -4.31 12.65 -2.48
CA ARG A 146 -4.40 12.29 -3.90
C ARG A 146 -5.32 11.08 -4.13
N TYR A 147 -5.46 10.21 -3.12
CA TYR A 147 -6.27 9.00 -3.18
C TYR A 147 -7.72 9.22 -2.72
N ARG A 148 -8.15 10.47 -2.47
CA ARG A 148 -9.55 10.79 -2.11
C ARG A 148 -10.56 10.51 -3.23
N PHE A 149 -10.10 10.19 -4.44
CA PHE A 149 -10.98 9.67 -5.48
C PHE A 149 -11.62 8.32 -5.08
N LEU A 150 -10.98 7.54 -4.19
CA LEU A 150 -11.52 6.28 -3.66
C LEU A 150 -12.84 6.49 -2.91
N ASP A 151 -13.01 7.64 -2.23
CA ASP A 151 -14.26 7.98 -1.54
C ASP A 151 -15.44 8.21 -2.50
N LYS A 152 -15.16 8.41 -3.81
CA LYS A 152 -16.18 8.66 -4.84
C LYS A 152 -16.57 7.39 -5.60
N GLN A 153 -15.90 6.27 -5.35
CA GLN A 153 -16.14 5.01 -6.04
C GLN A 153 -17.41 4.36 -5.49
N THR A 154 -18.36 4.00 -6.35
CA THR A 154 -19.62 3.37 -5.95
C THR A 154 -19.46 1.87 -5.69
N ASP A 155 -18.37 1.28 -6.16
CA ASP A 155 -17.98 -0.12 -6.01
C ASP A 155 -16.96 -0.36 -4.89
N LEU A 156 -16.65 0.67 -4.11
CA LEU A 156 -15.86 0.57 -2.88
C LEU A 156 -16.69 0.99 -1.68
N LYS A 157 -16.61 0.22 -0.60
CA LYS A 157 -17.24 0.56 0.68
C LYS A 157 -16.19 0.82 1.74
N LYS A 158 -16.22 2.01 2.33
CA LYS A 158 -15.42 2.31 3.53
C LYS A 158 -15.93 1.50 4.71
N VAL A 159 -15.08 0.63 5.27
CA VAL A 159 -15.42 -0.28 6.39
C VAL A 159 -14.67 0.07 7.68
N TYR A 160 -13.62 0.89 7.59
CA TYR A 160 -12.91 1.45 8.74
C TYR A 160 -12.33 2.82 8.36
N GLU A 161 -12.35 3.77 9.29
CA GLU A 161 -11.63 5.04 9.15
C GLU A 161 -11.29 5.62 10.52
N ASN A 162 -10.06 6.10 10.66
CA ASN A 162 -9.64 6.95 11.77
C ASN A 162 -8.64 8.01 11.25
N ASP A 163 -7.94 8.70 12.13
CA ASP A 163 -6.97 9.75 11.75
C ASP A 163 -5.71 9.22 11.04
N ASP A 164 -5.44 7.90 11.11
CA ASP A 164 -4.23 7.27 10.57
C ASP A 164 -4.50 6.44 9.32
N LEU A 165 -5.62 5.72 9.23
CA LEU A 165 -5.93 4.79 8.15
C LEU A 165 -7.38 4.93 7.67
N VAL A 166 -7.60 4.56 6.41
CA VAL A 166 -8.91 4.18 5.87
C VAL A 166 -8.81 2.76 5.31
N LEU A 167 -9.84 1.94 5.53
CA LEU A 167 -9.98 0.63 4.90
C LEU A 167 -11.21 0.65 4.00
N TYR A 168 -11.01 0.35 2.72
CA TYR A 168 -12.08 0.13 1.75
C TYR A 168 -12.20 -1.36 1.46
N GLN A 169 -13.44 -1.84 1.39
CA GLN A 169 -13.79 -3.15 0.87
C GLN A 169 -14.22 -3.01 -0.59
N ASN A 170 -13.66 -3.83 -1.46
CA ASN A 170 -14.06 -3.95 -2.85
C ASN A 170 -15.38 -4.75 -2.95
N LEU A 171 -16.45 -4.10 -3.41
CA LEU A 171 -17.78 -4.72 -3.56
C LEU A 171 -17.90 -5.59 -4.81
N LYS A 172 -16.92 -5.53 -5.71
CA LYS A 172 -16.84 -6.31 -6.96
C LYS A 172 -15.83 -7.44 -6.87
N TRP A 173 -15.20 -7.65 -5.71
CA TRP A 173 -14.25 -8.73 -5.51
C TRP A 173 -14.89 -10.11 -5.71
N GLY A 174 -14.20 -10.99 -6.45
CA GLY A 174 -14.67 -12.35 -6.74
C GLY A 174 -15.78 -12.42 -7.78
N VAL A 175 -16.15 -11.28 -8.40
CA VAL A 175 -17.01 -11.28 -9.58
C VAL A 175 -16.13 -11.57 -10.79
N GLU A 176 -16.24 -12.78 -11.33
CA GLU A 176 -15.72 -13.09 -12.66
C GLU A 176 -16.58 -12.34 -13.69
N GLU A 177 -15.97 -11.54 -14.57
CA GLU A 177 -16.71 -11.02 -15.71
C GLU A 177 -17.10 -12.20 -16.60
N PRO A 178 -18.34 -12.24 -17.13
CA PRO A 178 -18.67 -13.21 -18.15
C PRO A 178 -17.70 -12.99 -19.30
N ILE A 179 -16.95 -14.04 -19.67
CA ILE A 179 -16.18 -14.06 -20.89
C ILE A 179 -17.17 -13.72 -22.00
N ILE A 180 -17.03 -12.52 -22.58
CA ILE A 180 -17.74 -12.20 -23.80
C ILE A 180 -17.08 -13.09 -24.85
N THR A 181 -17.60 -14.30 -25.01
CA THR A 181 -17.40 -15.06 -26.24
C THR A 181 -18.06 -14.23 -27.32
N GLU A 182 -17.26 -13.49 -28.08
CA GLU A 182 -17.66 -13.02 -29.39
C GLU A 182 -17.98 -14.27 -30.23
N GLU A 183 -19.24 -14.71 -30.19
CA GLU A 183 -19.82 -15.50 -31.25
C GLU A 183 -20.03 -14.57 -32.44
N GLN A 184 -19.09 -14.59 -33.39
CA GLN A 184 -19.26 -14.85 -34.84
C GLN A 184 -18.16 -14.25 -35.70
#